data_AF-A0A7Z9BMI6-F1
#
_entry.id   AF-A0A7Z9BMI6-F1
#
_cell.length_a   1.000
_cell.length_b   1.000
_cell.length_c   1.000
_cell.angle_alpha   90.00
_cell.angle_beta   90.00
_cell.angle_gamma   90.00
#
_symmetry.space_group_name_H-M   'P 1'
#
loop_
_entity.id
_entity.type
_entity.pdbx_description
1 polymer ?
#
loop_
_entity_poly.entity_id
_entity_poly.type
_entity_poly.pdbx_seq_one_letter_code
_entity_poly.pdbx_strand_id
1 'polypeptide(L)'
;MKLISTLFSGMTTAIATLALVTSVGMAQMAEVPRANNKGDFMTAKVQGNRGLYNNINWLVVDPQYLNCRNTPEGTVKTQLESGAIINALFSNNGKGDAIVIKNGQPWLKVESIHPAGPRFNSGVCYVRANLKYIAPINADYLNLFTRE
;
A
#
# COMPACT_ATOMS: atom_id res chain seq x y z
N MET A 1 37.89 69.16 -40.52
CA MET A 1 36.44 69.41 -40.49
C MET A 1 35.73 68.07 -40.39
N LYS A 2 34.84 67.90 -39.41
CA LYS A 2 34.19 66.63 -39.04
C LYS A 2 33.45 66.00 -40.21
N LEU A 3 33.43 64.67 -40.28
CA LEU A 3 32.22 63.89 -40.51
C LEU A 3 32.38 62.49 -39.92
N ILE A 4 31.51 62.23 -38.94
CA ILE A 4 31.32 60.98 -38.21
C ILE A 4 30.45 60.08 -39.10
N SER A 5 30.81 58.81 -39.28
CA SER A 5 29.87 57.80 -39.77
C SER A 5 29.98 56.52 -38.94
N THR A 6 28.90 56.27 -38.20
CA THR A 6 28.59 55.11 -37.36
C THR A 6 28.45 53.81 -38.15
N LEU A 7 28.91 52.69 -37.57
CA LEU A 7 28.52 51.34 -37.99
C LEU A 7 28.10 50.50 -36.78
N PHE A 8 26.79 50.30 -36.70
CA PHE A 8 25.97 49.22 -36.16
C PHE A 8 26.50 48.38 -34.98
N SER A 9 25.96 48.67 -33.80
CA SER A 9 25.85 47.75 -32.67
C SER A 9 24.74 46.73 -32.96
N GLY A 10 25.10 45.45 -33.07
CA GLY A 10 24.15 44.35 -33.28
C GLY A 10 23.33 44.08 -32.02
N MET A 11 22.03 44.39 -32.07
CA MET A 11 21.06 43.89 -31.10
C MET A 11 20.80 42.40 -31.35
N THR A 12 21.43 41.53 -30.56
CA THR A 12 21.03 40.12 -30.46
C THR A 12 19.75 40.04 -29.64
N THR A 13 18.61 39.86 -30.31
CA THR A 13 17.33 39.53 -29.69
C THR A 13 17.38 38.08 -29.21
N ALA A 14 17.52 37.88 -27.90
CA ALA A 14 17.35 36.57 -27.28
C ALA A 14 15.86 36.21 -27.24
N ILE A 15 15.44 35.32 -28.13
CA ILE A 15 14.09 34.74 -28.13
C ILE A 15 14.04 33.73 -26.99
N ALA A 16 13.40 34.09 -25.87
CA ALA A 16 13.12 33.18 -24.78
C ALA A 16 11.90 32.31 -25.15
N THR A 17 12.15 31.11 -25.67
CA THR A 17 11.10 30.08 -25.84
C THR A 17 10.66 29.56 -24.47
N LEU A 18 9.46 29.95 -24.02
CA LEU A 18 8.77 29.29 -22.92
C LEU A 18 8.35 27.88 -23.37
N ALA A 19 9.12 26.87 -22.97
CA ALA A 19 8.67 25.48 -23.05
C ALA A 19 7.61 25.25 -21.97
N LEU A 20 6.34 25.20 -22.37
CA LEU A 20 5.24 24.71 -21.53
C LEU A 20 5.48 23.23 -21.26
N VAL A 21 6.02 22.91 -20.09
CA VAL A 21 6.14 21.54 -19.61
C VAL A 21 4.73 21.08 -19.22
N THR A 22 3.99 20.51 -20.17
CA THR A 22 2.75 19.80 -19.87
C THR A 22 3.15 18.47 -19.21
N SER A 23 3.34 18.49 -17.89
CA SER A 23 3.44 17.25 -17.14
C SER A 23 2.09 16.55 -17.22
N VAL A 24 2.00 15.55 -18.10
CA VAL A 24 0.94 14.54 -18.01
C VAL A 24 1.12 13.84 -16.67
N GLY A 25 0.34 14.27 -15.68
CA GLY A 25 0.28 13.62 -14.38
C GLY A 25 -0.19 12.19 -14.58
N MET A 26 0.72 11.22 -14.60
CA MET A 26 0.34 9.82 -14.54
C MET A 26 -0.32 9.59 -13.19
N ALA A 27 -1.62 9.29 -13.20
CA ALA A 27 -2.29 8.77 -12.02
C ALA A 27 -1.62 7.44 -11.68
N GLN A 28 -0.81 7.41 -10.62
CA GLN A 28 -0.13 6.20 -10.18
C GLN A 28 -1.00 5.52 -9.13
N MET A 29 -1.34 4.25 -9.38
CA MET A 29 -2.06 3.42 -8.43
C MET A 29 -1.23 3.29 -7.15
N ALA A 30 -1.88 3.33 -5.98
CA ALA A 30 -1.17 3.12 -4.72
C ALA A 30 -0.36 1.80 -4.74
N GLU A 31 0.93 1.89 -4.43
CA GLU A 31 1.77 0.70 -4.34
C GLU A 31 1.32 -0.15 -3.13
N VAL A 32 1.53 -1.46 -3.20
CA VAL A 32 1.21 -2.41 -2.11
C VAL A 32 2.49 -2.92 -1.44
N PRO A 33 2.44 -3.41 -0.17
CA PRO A 33 3.61 -3.97 0.48
C PRO A 33 4.21 -5.11 -0.34
N ARG A 34 5.54 -5.11 -0.48
CA ARG A 34 6.26 -6.15 -1.20
C ARG A 34 6.78 -7.21 -0.22
N ALA A 35 6.55 -8.46 -0.56
CA ALA A 35 7.14 -9.58 0.16
C ALA A 35 8.64 -9.70 -0.14
N ASN A 36 9.41 -10.25 0.81
CA ASN A 36 10.81 -10.58 0.60
C ASN A 36 10.97 -11.90 -0.19
N ASN A 37 12.22 -12.35 -0.38
CA ASN A 37 12.54 -13.58 -1.14
C ASN A 37 11.96 -14.87 -0.54
N LYS A 38 11.52 -14.87 0.73
CA LYS A 38 10.82 -16.00 1.38
C LYS A 38 9.30 -15.91 1.25
N GLY A 39 8.83 -14.86 0.58
CA GLY A 39 7.42 -14.52 0.48
C GLY A 39 6.86 -13.83 1.72
N ASP A 40 7.70 -13.46 2.68
CA ASP A 40 7.28 -12.84 3.93
C ASP A 40 7.07 -11.33 3.77
N PHE A 41 5.92 -10.82 4.24
CA PHE A 41 5.69 -9.39 4.38
C PHE A 41 6.27 -8.92 5.72
N MET A 42 7.21 -7.98 5.68
CA MET A 42 7.88 -7.46 6.89
C MET A 42 7.23 -6.20 7.45
N THR A 43 6.34 -5.57 6.68
CA THR A 43 5.56 -4.40 7.06
C THR A 43 4.21 -4.41 6.33
N ALA A 44 3.16 -3.89 6.97
CA ALA A 44 1.89 -3.59 6.29
C ALA A 44 1.83 -2.12 5.81
N LYS A 45 2.94 -1.38 5.91
CA LYS A 45 3.04 -0.02 5.43
C LYS A 45 3.68 0.03 4.05
N VAL A 46 3.31 1.04 3.27
CA VAL A 46 3.87 1.26 1.93
C VAL A 46 4.33 2.68 1.78
N GLN A 47 5.57 2.83 1.30
CA GLN A 47 6.05 4.12 0.87
C GLN A 47 5.48 4.43 -0.52
N GLY A 48 4.57 5.39 -0.60
CA GLY A 48 4.11 5.95 -1.87
C GLY A 48 4.59 7.39 -2.06
N ASN A 49 4.18 8.00 -3.17
CA ASN A 49 4.65 9.34 -3.55
C ASN A 49 4.21 10.46 -2.60
N ARG A 50 3.10 10.29 -1.88
CA ARG A 50 2.61 11.28 -0.89
C ARG A 50 2.87 10.86 0.55
N GLY A 51 3.76 9.89 0.76
CA GLY A 51 4.20 9.48 2.08
C GLY A 51 3.96 8.00 2.37
N LEU A 52 3.99 7.69 3.66
CA LEU A 52 3.87 6.34 4.18
C LEU A 52 2.40 6.04 4.47
N TYR A 53 1.85 5.01 3.82
CA TYR A 53 0.46 4.61 3.94
C TYR A 53 0.32 3.29 4.68
N ASN A 54 -0.83 3.10 5.31
CA ASN A 54 -1.22 1.84 5.92
C ASN A 54 -2.01 1.02 4.89
N ASN A 55 -1.49 -0.15 4.51
CA ASN A 55 -2.26 -1.10 3.70
C ASN A 55 -3.25 -1.84 4.60
N ILE A 56 -4.48 -1.34 4.67
CA ILE A 56 -5.49 -1.84 5.61
C ILE A 56 -6.10 -3.15 5.12
N ASN A 57 -6.46 -3.25 3.84
CA ASN A 57 -7.20 -4.39 3.33
C ASN A 57 -6.28 -5.45 2.75
N TRP A 58 -6.55 -6.71 3.09
CA TRP A 58 -5.80 -7.87 2.63
C TRP A 58 -6.77 -8.95 2.19
N LEU A 59 -6.46 -9.58 1.06
CA LEU A 59 -7.16 -10.73 0.55
C LEU A 59 -6.54 -12.00 1.14
N VAL A 60 -7.37 -12.92 1.61
CA VAL A 60 -6.96 -14.29 1.89
C VAL A 60 -6.88 -15.02 0.55
N VAL A 61 -5.66 -15.26 0.08
CA VAL A 61 -5.39 -15.96 -1.19
C VAL A 61 -5.49 -17.47 -0.98
N ASP A 62 -4.93 -17.92 0.14
CA ASP A 62 -4.98 -19.26 0.68
C ASP A 62 -4.31 -20.37 -0.17
N PRO A 63 -3.33 -21.12 0.36
CA PRO A 63 -2.81 -22.28 -0.35
C PRO A 63 -3.46 -23.61 0.08
N GLN A 64 -4.33 -23.63 1.10
CA GLN A 64 -5.22 -24.71 1.61
C GLN A 64 -5.44 -24.57 3.14
N TYR A 65 -6.12 -23.50 3.51
CA TYR A 65 -6.54 -22.99 4.81
C TYR A 65 -5.55 -22.16 5.67
N LEU A 66 -5.95 -20.90 5.93
CA LEU A 66 -5.25 -19.94 6.79
C LEU A 66 -5.85 -19.89 8.21
N ASN A 67 -5.05 -20.25 9.22
CA ASN A 67 -5.48 -20.15 10.61
C ASN A 67 -5.34 -18.73 11.17
N CYS A 68 -6.41 -18.21 11.78
CA CYS A 68 -6.35 -17.02 12.63
C CYS A 68 -6.16 -17.44 14.09
N ARG A 69 -5.16 -16.88 14.76
CA ARG A 69 -4.73 -17.29 16.11
C ARG A 69 -4.89 -16.17 17.12
N ASN A 70 -5.10 -16.52 18.40
CA ASN A 70 -5.24 -15.51 19.48
C ASN A 70 -3.97 -14.67 19.68
N THR A 71 -2.80 -15.29 19.48
CA THR A 71 -1.48 -14.66 19.48
C THR A 71 -0.65 -15.24 18.34
N PRO A 72 0.45 -14.59 17.93
CA PRO A 72 1.44 -15.22 17.06
C PRO A 72 1.84 -16.60 17.59
N GLU A 73 1.73 -17.64 16.76
CA GLU A 73 2.00 -19.05 17.11
C GLU A 73 1.10 -19.65 18.20
N GLY A 74 0.11 -18.92 18.72
CA GLY A 74 -0.79 -19.38 19.77
C GLY A 74 -1.90 -20.32 19.30
N THR A 75 -2.94 -20.48 20.12
CA THR A 75 -4.09 -21.33 19.78
C THR A 75 -4.87 -20.80 18.57
N VAL A 76 -5.36 -21.73 17.73
CA VAL A 76 -6.24 -21.40 16.61
C VAL A 76 -7.57 -20.93 17.16
N LYS A 77 -7.99 -19.74 16.74
CA LYS A 77 -9.29 -19.15 17.08
C LYS A 77 -10.33 -19.50 16.03
N THR A 78 -9.96 -19.38 14.77
CA THR A 78 -10.79 -19.74 13.62
C THR A 78 -9.89 -20.05 12.41
N GLN A 79 -10.50 -20.59 11.36
CA GLN A 79 -9.89 -20.75 10.06
C GLN A 79 -10.57 -19.77 9.09
N LEU A 80 -9.77 -19.07 8.29
CA LEU A 80 -10.26 -18.10 7.31
C LEU A 80 -10.35 -18.77 5.94
N GLU A 81 -11.44 -18.48 5.24
CA GLU A 81 -11.72 -18.98 3.90
C GLU A 81 -10.96 -18.19 2.83
N SER A 82 -10.55 -18.87 1.75
CA SER A 82 -10.03 -18.21 0.55
C SER A 82 -11.04 -17.21 0.00
N GLY A 83 -10.57 -16.06 -0.48
CA GLY A 83 -11.38 -14.96 -0.98
C GLY A 83 -11.89 -14.00 0.11
N ALA A 84 -11.75 -14.34 1.40
CA ALA A 84 -12.12 -13.42 2.48
C ALA A 84 -11.24 -12.16 2.46
N ILE A 85 -11.83 -11.00 2.76
CA ILE A 85 -11.10 -9.75 2.99
C ILE A 85 -10.94 -9.56 4.50
N ILE A 86 -9.72 -9.32 4.94
CA ILE A 86 -9.38 -9.03 6.33
C ILE A 86 -8.77 -7.64 6.47
N ASN A 87 -9.02 -7.02 7.61
CA ASN A 87 -8.55 -5.68 7.89
C ASN A 87 -7.37 -5.71 8.86
N ALA A 88 -6.23 -5.17 8.45
CA ALA A 88 -5.05 -5.01 9.26
C ALA A 88 -5.27 -3.97 10.36
N LEU A 89 -4.88 -4.32 11.59
CA LEU A 89 -5.02 -3.47 12.76
C LEU A 89 -3.67 -2.88 13.15
N PHE A 90 -3.48 -1.62 12.77
CA PHE A 90 -2.24 -0.88 13.07
C PHE A 90 -2.20 -0.42 14.52
N SER A 91 -1.01 -0.52 15.12
CA SER A 91 -0.76 -0.04 16.48
C SER A 91 -0.59 1.49 16.53
N ASN A 92 -0.65 2.07 17.74
CA ASN A 92 -0.40 3.49 18.01
C ASN A 92 -1.21 4.45 17.10
N ASN A 93 -2.52 4.22 16.99
CA ASN A 93 -3.43 5.01 16.15
C ASN A 93 -2.95 5.13 14.69
N GLY A 94 -2.46 4.03 14.13
CA GLY A 94 -1.98 3.97 12.74
C GLY A 94 -0.51 4.36 12.56
N LYS A 95 0.18 4.87 13.59
CA LYS A 95 1.61 5.21 13.49
C LYS A 95 2.50 3.97 13.52
N GLY A 96 2.16 2.97 14.33
CA GLY A 96 2.87 1.70 14.38
C GLY A 96 2.44 0.76 13.26
N ASP A 97 3.13 -0.38 13.13
CA ASP A 97 2.80 -1.42 12.14
C ASP A 97 1.67 -2.33 12.64
N ALA A 98 1.03 -3.04 11.70
CA ALA A 98 0.12 -4.15 11.95
C ALA A 98 0.83 -5.51 11.89
N ILE A 99 2.02 -5.58 11.29
CA ILE A 99 2.86 -6.78 11.29
C ILE A 99 3.73 -6.82 12.55
N VAL A 100 3.70 -7.97 13.23
CA VAL A 100 4.53 -8.27 14.40
C VAL A 100 5.42 -9.46 14.06
N ILE A 101 6.70 -9.35 14.40
CA ILE A 101 7.65 -10.45 14.23
C ILE A 101 7.72 -11.28 15.51
N LYS A 102 7.46 -12.58 15.39
CA LYS A 102 7.62 -13.55 16.49
C LYS A 102 8.46 -14.70 15.99
N ASN A 103 9.55 -15.01 16.70
CA ASN A 103 10.45 -16.13 16.38
C ASN A 103 10.93 -16.11 14.92
N GLY A 104 11.28 -14.91 14.42
CA GLY A 104 11.75 -14.69 13.05
C GLY A 104 10.65 -14.75 11.98
N GLN A 105 9.39 -14.90 12.37
CA GLN A 105 8.28 -15.09 11.47
C GLN A 105 7.28 -13.93 11.58
N PRO A 106 6.77 -13.39 10.45
CA PRO A 106 5.88 -12.25 10.49
C PRO A 106 4.41 -12.68 10.63
N TRP A 107 3.69 -11.94 11.47
CA TRP A 107 2.28 -12.15 11.77
C TRP A 107 1.51 -10.85 11.60
N LEU A 108 0.49 -10.86 10.75
CA LEU A 108 -0.38 -9.71 10.55
C LEU A 108 -1.49 -9.75 11.60
N LYS A 109 -1.61 -8.68 12.39
CA LYS A 109 -2.73 -8.49 13.31
C LYS A 109 -3.94 -8.00 12.51
N VAL A 110 -5.04 -8.72 12.61
CA VAL A 110 -6.24 -8.46 11.80
C VAL A 110 -7.53 -8.52 12.62
N GLU A 111 -8.56 -7.91 12.07
CA GLU A 111 -9.95 -8.22 12.37
C GLU A 111 -10.56 -8.97 11.19
N SER A 112 -11.18 -10.13 11.47
CA SER A 112 -11.81 -10.95 10.43
C SER A 112 -13.18 -10.40 10.05
N ILE A 113 -13.39 -10.05 8.79
CA ILE A 113 -14.73 -9.80 8.27
C ILE A 113 -15.23 -11.10 7.67
N HIS A 114 -16.20 -11.75 8.31
CA HIS A 114 -16.82 -12.93 7.73
C HIS A 114 -17.80 -12.49 6.64
N PRO A 115 -17.75 -13.03 5.41
CA PRO A 115 -18.67 -12.67 4.33
C PRO A 115 -20.16 -12.92 4.67
N ALA A 116 -20.45 -13.84 5.59
CA ALA A 116 -21.79 -14.13 6.08
C ALA A 116 -22.34 -13.12 7.11
N GLY A 117 -21.58 -12.07 7.43
CA GLY A 117 -22.03 -10.92 8.24
C GLY A 117 -21.31 -10.77 9.59
N PRO A 118 -21.52 -9.63 10.27
CA PRO A 118 -20.77 -9.21 11.46
C PRO A 118 -20.96 -10.11 12.69
N ARG A 119 -22.02 -10.92 12.73
CA ARG A 119 -22.27 -11.89 13.82
C ARG A 119 -21.25 -13.04 13.85
N PHE A 120 -20.53 -13.25 12.76
CA PHE A 120 -19.49 -14.26 12.64
C PHE A 120 -18.08 -13.64 12.63
N ASN A 121 -17.96 -12.36 12.99
CA ASN A 121 -16.65 -11.74 13.21
C ASN A 121 -15.96 -12.48 14.37
N SER A 122 -14.82 -13.09 14.06
CA SER A 122 -14.02 -13.83 15.05
C SER A 122 -13.28 -12.88 16.00
N GLY A 123 -13.45 -11.55 15.85
CA GLY A 123 -12.74 -10.51 16.56
C GLY A 123 -11.27 -10.43 16.13
N VAL A 124 -10.46 -9.76 16.95
CA VAL A 124 -9.03 -9.58 16.69
C VAL A 124 -8.29 -10.92 16.78
N CYS A 125 -7.42 -11.20 15.80
CA CYS A 125 -6.54 -12.36 15.76
C CYS A 125 -5.30 -12.09 14.89
N TYR A 126 -4.42 -13.09 14.75
CA TYR A 126 -3.17 -13.01 14.00
C TYR A 126 -3.11 -14.09 12.91
N VAL A 127 -2.69 -13.70 11.72
CA VAL A 127 -2.47 -14.60 10.58
C VAL A 127 -1.02 -14.54 10.10
N ARG A 128 -0.58 -15.55 9.36
CA ARG A 128 0.75 -15.54 8.73
C ARG A 128 0.84 -14.46 7.67
N ALA A 129 1.81 -13.56 7.81
CA ALA A 129 2.04 -12.50 6.84
C ALA A 129 3.00 -12.98 5.74
N ASN A 130 2.51 -13.85 4.87
CA ASN A 130 3.28 -14.39 3.76
C ASN A 130 2.40 -14.49 2.50
N LEU A 131 3.00 -14.21 1.33
CA LEU A 131 2.32 -14.14 0.03
C LEU A 131 1.62 -15.44 -0.36
N LYS A 132 2.03 -16.55 0.23
CA LYS A 132 1.37 -17.84 0.05
C LYS A 132 -0.06 -17.84 0.63
N TYR A 133 -0.32 -17.06 1.68
CA TYR A 133 -1.60 -17.04 2.40
C TYR A 133 -2.43 -15.79 2.17
N ILE A 134 -1.79 -14.63 2.07
CA ILE A 134 -2.46 -13.34 1.97
C ILE A 134 -1.83 -12.48 0.89
N ALA A 135 -2.64 -11.61 0.28
CA ALA A 135 -2.18 -10.58 -0.64
C ALA A 135 -2.72 -9.21 -0.21
N PRO A 136 -1.90 -8.15 -0.25
CA PRO A 136 -2.38 -6.81 0.02
C PRO A 136 -3.33 -6.33 -1.08
N ILE A 137 -4.44 -5.70 -0.69
CA ILE A 137 -5.38 -5.06 -1.62
C ILE A 137 -5.07 -3.56 -1.63
N ASN A 138 -4.84 -3.01 -2.81
CA ASN A 138 -4.77 -1.57 -2.98
C ASN A 138 -6.19 -0.97 -2.82
N ALA A 139 -6.32 -0.03 -1.89
CA ALA A 139 -7.58 0.62 -1.54
C ALA A 139 -8.25 1.36 -2.71
N ASP A 140 -7.48 1.84 -3.70
CA ASP A 140 -8.01 2.47 -4.91
C ASP A 140 -8.92 1.51 -5.69
N TYR A 141 -8.66 0.19 -5.65
CA TYR A 141 -9.54 -0.80 -6.28
C TYR A 141 -10.86 -0.98 -5.54
N LEU A 142 -10.87 -0.85 -4.21
CA LEU A 142 -12.10 -1.02 -3.42
C LEU A 142 -13.07 0.16 -3.62
N ASN A 143 -12.54 1.36 -3.85
CA ASN A 143 -13.34 2.55 -4.13
C ASN A 143 -14.05 2.53 -5.49
N LEU A 144 -13.66 1.63 -6.41
CA LEU A 144 -14.35 1.45 -7.69
C LEU A 144 -15.69 0.75 -7.51
N PHE A 145 -15.83 -0.13 -6.52
CA PHE A 145 -17.05 -0.92 -6.27
C PHE A 145 -18.09 -0.19 -5.38
N THR A 146 -17.73 0.95 -4.79
CA THR A 146 -18.63 1.76 -3.95
C THR A 146 -19.27 2.94 -4.68
N ARG A 147 -18.98 3.13 -5.96
CA ARG A 147 -19.51 4.24 -6.78
C ARG A 147 -20.67 3.83 -7.70
N GLU A 148 -21.29 2.67 -7.48
CA GLU A 148 -22.52 2.24 -8.14
C GLU A 148 -23.77 2.63 -7.34
#